data_AF-A0AAD2DHI5-F1
#
_entry.id   AF-A0AAD2DHI5-F1
#
_cell.length_a   1.000
_cell.length_b   1.000
_cell.length_c   1.000
_cell.angle_alpha   90.00
_cell.angle_beta   90.00
_cell.angle_gamma   90.00
#
_symmetry.space_group_name_H-M   'P 1'
#
loop_
_entity.id
_entity.type
_entity.pdbx_description
1 polymer ?
#
loop_
_entity_poly.entity_id
_entity_poly.type
_entity_poly.pdbx_seq_one_letter_code
_entity_poly.pdbx_strand_id
1 'polypeptide(L)' 'MIKENILKELDIVKADIEKDKEYISKLNRTKDKVKYLRFVKGYTQEDAAALIPISTRHLQRIEKELRKT' A
#
# COMPACT_ATOMS: atom_id res chain seq x y z
N MET A 1 -12.13 22.22 15.93
CA MET A 1 -13.27 22.22 14.99
C MET A 1 -12.86 21.76 13.58
N ILE A 2 -12.32 22.60 12.69
CA ILE A 2 -11.98 22.17 11.30
C ILE A 2 -10.83 21.14 11.27
N LYS A 3 -9.75 21.42 12.01
CA LYS A 3 -8.55 20.57 12.05
C LYS A 3 -8.82 19.14 12.53
N GLU A 4 -9.68 18.97 13.54
CA GLU A 4 -10.02 17.66 14.12
C GLU A 4 -10.90 16.82 13.19
N ASN A 5 -11.81 17.45 12.44
CA ASN A 5 -12.63 16.73 11.46
C ASN A 5 -11.80 16.30 10.25
N ILE A 6 -10.87 17.14 9.78
CA ILE A 6 -9.91 16.76 8.73
C ILE A 6 -9.02 15.60 9.19
N LEU A 7 -8.53 15.64 10.44
CA LEU A 7 -7.75 14.55 11.02
C LEU A 7 -8.56 13.26 11.15
N LYS A 8 -9.84 13.34 11.55
CA LYS A 8 -10.74 12.18 11.62
C LYS A 8 -11.07 11.59 10.25
N GLU A 9 -11.30 12.42 9.24
CA GLU A 9 -11.51 11.95 7.86
C GLU A 9 -10.23 11.31 7.30
N LEU A 10 -9.05 11.89 7.57
CA LEU A 10 -7.76 11.27 7.26
C LEU A 10 -7.55 9.94 8.03
N ASP A 11 -8.02 9.84 9.27
CA ASP A 11 -8.00 8.60 10.07
C ASP A 11 -9.03 7.56 9.59
N ILE A 12 -10.11 7.96 8.91
CA ILE A 12 -11.05 7.04 8.25
C ILE A 12 -10.48 6.55 6.90
N VAL A 13 -9.70 7.40 6.21
CA VAL A 13 -8.93 7.05 5.01
C VAL A 13 -7.64 6.29 5.36
N LYS A 14 -7.21 6.25 6.64
CA LYS A 14 -6.14 5.35 7.05
C LYS A 14 -6.54 3.94 6.68
N ALA A 15 -5.84 3.45 5.67
CA ALA A 15 -5.80 2.07 5.26
C ALA A 15 -5.74 1.19 6.51
N ASP A 16 -6.81 0.45 6.78
CA ASP A 16 -6.89 -0.51 7.88
C ASP A 16 -5.83 -1.58 7.61
N ILE A 17 -4.69 -1.41 8.27
CA ILE A 17 -3.48 -2.20 8.01
C ILE A 17 -3.77 -3.69 8.19
N GLU A 18 -4.65 -4.06 9.13
CA GLU A 18 -4.99 -5.47 9.37
C GLU A 18 -5.83 -6.04 8.22
N LYS A 19 -6.87 -5.32 7.78
CA LYS A 19 -7.65 -5.73 6.60
C LYS A 19 -6.79 -5.78 5.34
N ASP A 20 -5.88 -4.82 5.19
CA ASP A 20 -5.00 -4.77 4.02
C ASP A 20 -3.96 -5.90 4.04
N LYS A 21 -3.44 -6.26 5.22
CA LYS A 21 -2.63 -7.47 5.42
C LYS A 21 -3.40 -8.73 5.06
N GLU A 22 -4.66 -8.84 5.51
CA GLU A 22 -5.51 -9.98 5.18
C GLU A 22 -5.75 -10.07 3.67
N TYR A 23 -6.05 -8.94 3.02
CA TYR A 23 -6.28 -8.90 1.57
C TYR A 23 -5.02 -9.29 0.78
N ILE A 24 -3.86 -8.71 1.08
CA ILE A 24 -2.61 -9.06 0.37
C ILE A 24 -2.16 -10.50 0.66
N SER A 25 -2.60 -11.12 1.77
CA SER A 25 -2.32 -12.53 2.06
C SER A 25 -3.05 -13.45 1.07
N LYS A 26 -4.21 -13.03 0.55
CA LYS A 26 -5.01 -13.75 -0.45
C LYS A 26 -4.45 -13.60 -1.88
N LEU A 27 -3.54 -12.65 -2.10
CA LEU A 27 -2.91 -12.45 -3.41
C LEU A 27 -1.69 -13.34 -3.59
N ASN A 28 -1.58 -13.96 -4.77
CA ASN A 28 -0.46 -14.88 -5.05
C ASN A 28 0.79 -14.16 -5.55
N ARG A 29 0.65 -13.12 -6.37
CA ARG A 29 1.80 -12.44 -7.01
C ARG A 29 2.18 -11.19 -6.23
N THR A 30 3.48 -11.02 -5.99
CA THR A 30 4.03 -9.81 -5.36
C THR A 30 3.67 -8.54 -6.14
N LYS A 31 3.58 -8.62 -7.48
CA LYS A 31 3.15 -7.49 -8.33
C LYS A 31 1.74 -7.01 -7.99
N ASP A 32 0.81 -7.94 -7.75
CA ASP A 32 -0.58 -7.60 -7.43
C ASP A 32 -0.67 -6.99 -6.03
N LYS A 33 0.12 -7.51 -5.07
CA LYS A 33 0.23 -6.93 -3.73
C LYS A 33 0.78 -5.50 -3.77
N VAL A 34 1.85 -5.28 -4.53
CA VAL A 34 2.44 -3.94 -4.73
C VAL A 34 1.43 -3.01 -5.42
N LYS A 35 0.72 -3.51 -6.44
CA LYS A 35 -0.30 -2.72 -7.14
C LYS A 35 -1.39 -2.24 -6.19
N TYR A 36 -1.91 -3.15 -5.36
CA TYR A 36 -2.91 -2.83 -4.36
C TYR A 36 -2.40 -1.79 -3.34
N LEU A 37 -1.28 -2.07 -2.67
CA LEU A 37 -0.78 -1.18 -1.61
C LEU A 37 -0.40 0.21 -2.15
N ARG A 38 0.25 0.28 -3.32
CA ARG A 38 0.79 1.55 -3.84
C ARG A 38 -0.19 2.37 -4.63
N PHE A 39 -1.02 1.74 -5.46
CA PHE A 39 -1.91 2.46 -6.38
C PHE A 39 -3.37 2.52 -5.91
N VAL A 40 -3.83 1.51 -5.16
CA VAL A 40 -5.20 1.50 -4.61
C VAL A 40 -5.24 2.14 -3.23
N LYS A 41 -4.30 1.76 -2.35
CA LYS A 41 -4.27 2.24 -0.96
C LYS A 41 -3.34 3.42 -0.69
N GLY A 42 -2.43 3.71 -1.60
CA GLY A 42 -1.56 4.89 -1.49
C GLY A 42 -0.51 4.81 -0.38
N TYR A 43 -0.19 3.61 0.13
CA TYR A 43 0.93 3.43 1.06
C TYR A 43 2.23 3.97 0.46
N THR A 44 3.17 4.40 1.30
CA THR A 44 4.52 4.77 0.83
C THR A 44 5.28 3.53 0.32
N GLN A 45 6.39 3.74 -0.40
CA GLN A 45 7.22 2.62 -0.85
C GLN A 45 7.82 1.85 0.33
N GLU A 46 8.16 2.55 1.42
CA GLU A 46 8.72 1.97 2.63
C GLU A 46 7.67 1.14 3.37
N ASP A 47 6.47 1.69 3.57
CA ASP A 47 5.39 0.98 4.26
C ASP A 47 4.94 -0.27 3.48
N ALA A 48 4.75 -0.13 2.17
CA ALA A 48 4.35 -1.25 1.32
C ALA A 48 5.43 -2.34 1.26
N ALA A 49 6.72 -1.97 1.30
CA ALA A 49 7.83 -2.89 1.34
C ALA A 49 7.87 -3.67 2.67
N ALA A 50 7.60 -2.99 3.79
CA ALA A 50 7.50 -3.59 5.11
C ALA A 50 6.30 -4.56 5.23
N LEU A 51 5.19 -4.28 4.55
CA LEU A 51 3.99 -5.12 4.56
C LEU A 51 4.11 -6.42 3.74
N ILE A 52 4.96 -6.46 2.69
CA ILE A 52 5.17 -7.63 1.82
C ILE A 52 6.59 -8.22 2.00
N PRO A 53 7.20 -8.05 3.19
CA PRO A 53 8.65 -8.21 3.47
C PRO A 53 9.62 -8.22 2.27
N ILE A 54 9.62 -7.17 1.44
CA ILE A 54 10.59 -6.99 0.34
C ILE A 54 11.43 -5.73 0.58
N SER A 55 12.55 -5.59 -0.12
CA SER A 55 13.30 -4.34 -0.10
C SER A 55 12.58 -3.23 -0.89
N THR A 56 12.74 -1.98 -0.48
CA THR A 56 12.22 -0.80 -1.19
C THR A 56 12.70 -0.78 -2.64
N ARG A 57 13.96 -1.17 -2.90
CA ARG A 57 14.52 -1.29 -4.26
C ARG A 57 13.79 -2.32 -5.11
N HIS A 58 13.42 -3.47 -4.54
CA HIS A 58 12.63 -4.49 -5.24
C HIS A 58 11.24 -3.95 -5.57
N LEU A 59 10.59 -3.28 -4.62
CA LEU A 59 9.29 -2.63 -4.84
C LEU A 59 9.35 -1.60 -5.98
N GLN A 60 10.37 -0.72 -5.98
CA GLN A 60 10.58 0.27 -7.04
C GLN A 60 10.75 -0.36 -8.43
N ARG A 61 11.44 -1.51 -8.53
CA ARG A 61 11.56 -2.24 -9.80
C ARG A 61 10.21 -2.76 -10.27
N ILE A 62 9.41 -3.32 -9.37
CA ILE A 62 8.05 -3.78 -9.67
C ILE A 62 7.19 -2.62 -10.17
N GLU A 63 7.23 -1.47 -9.50
CA GLU A 63 6.49 -0.28 -9.94
C GLU A 63 6.90 0.18 -11.33
N LYS A 64 8.20 0.17 -11.63
CA LYS A 64 8.72 0.52 -12.95
C LYS A 64 8.21 -0.43 -14.04
N GLU A 65 8.08 -1.72 -13.73
CA GLU A 65 7.48 -2.69 -14.66
C GLU A 65 5.98 -2.45 -14.83
N LEU A 66 5.25 -2.18 -13.75
CA LEU A 66 3.81 -1.92 -13.79
C LEU A 66 3.46 -0.68 -14.64
N ARG A 67 4.27 0.39 -14.59
CA ARG A 67 4.06 1.60 -15.40
C ARG A 67 4.31 1.42 -16.91
N LYS A 68 4.97 0.34 -17.31
CA LYS A 68 5.24 0.02 -18.72
C LYS A 68 4.15 -0.86 -19.35
N THR A 69 3.18 -1.29 -18.54
CA THR A 69 2.08 -2.17 -18.95
C THR A 69 0.85 -1.32 -19.17
#